data_AF-A0A2D4N2W5-F1
#
_entry.id   AF-A0A2D4N2W5-F1
#
_cell.length_a   1.000
_cell.length_b   1.000
_cell.length_c   1.000
_cell.angle_alpha   90.00
_cell.angle_beta   90.00
_cell.angle_gamma   90.00
#
_symmetry.space_group_name_H-M   'P 1'
#
loop_
_entity.id
_entity.type
_entity.pdbx_description
1 polymer ?
#
loop_
_entity_poly.entity_id
_entity_poly.type
_entity_poly.pdbx_seq_one_letter_code
_entity_poly.pdbx_strand_id
1 'polypeptide(L)'
;WPYMEIKTRNKKDMEEFGIEKEPQKLDQILMGKEEKFITRAYNYLFHIEMEEEVVKGPMIAWAQNVGHNIQLEDWEKMWTKNCKLMLSTAYKEIKMFYKWHLTPARLARIYPNMNSHCWKCKLVDGTYYHMWW
;
A
#
# COMPACT_ATOMS: atom_id res chain seq x y z
N TRP A 1 24.78 -3.60 -12.00
CA TRP A 1 23.66 -4.14 -12.79
C TRP A 1 22.28 -3.59 -12.43
N PRO A 2 21.87 -3.50 -11.14
CA PRO A 2 20.50 -3.09 -10.78
C PRO A 2 20.12 -1.66 -11.22
N TYR A 3 21.09 -0.73 -11.16
CA TYR A 3 20.87 0.67 -11.53
C TYR A 3 20.43 0.84 -13.01
N MET A 4 21.02 0.06 -13.91
CA MET A 4 20.70 0.12 -15.33
C MET A 4 19.28 -0.37 -15.60
N GLU A 5 18.88 -1.47 -14.94
CA GLU A 5 17.54 -2.06 -15.05
C GLU A 5 16.45 -1.09 -14.55
N ILE A 6 16.68 -0.46 -13.39
CA ILE A 6 15.78 0.55 -12.81
C ILE A 6 15.61 1.73 -13.77
N LYS A 7 16.70 2.21 -14.38
CA LYS A 7 16.68 3.33 -15.33
C LYS A 7 15.91 2.98 -16.61
N THR A 8 16.09 1.79 -17.16
CA THR A 8 15.32 1.33 -18.33
C THR A 8 13.84 1.16 -18.03
N ARG A 9 13.50 0.64 -16.85
CA ARG A 9 12.10 0.48 -16.43
C ARG A 9 11.42 1.84 -16.24
N ASN A 10 12.08 2.76 -15.53
CA ASN A 10 11.58 4.11 -15.34
C ASN A 10 11.34 4.82 -16.70
N LYS A 11 12.28 4.67 -17.66
CA LYS A 11 12.11 5.23 -19.01
C LYS A 11 10.89 4.65 -19.74
N LYS A 12 10.66 3.33 -19.67
CA LYS A 12 9.47 2.70 -20.24
C LYS A 12 8.19 3.18 -19.55
N ASP A 13 8.19 3.24 -18.22
CA ASP A 13 7.03 3.70 -17.44
C ASP A 13 6.68 5.16 -17.78
N MET A 14 7.70 6.02 -18.03
CA MET A 14 7.50 7.39 -18.50
C MET A 14 6.86 7.48 -19.89
N GLU A 15 7.25 6.60 -20.81
CA GLU A 15 6.75 6.56 -22.20
C GLU A 15 5.32 5.98 -22.27
N GLU A 16 4.99 5.02 -21.40
CA GLU A 16 3.75 4.24 -21.45
C GLU A 16 2.63 4.82 -20.56
N PHE A 17 2.97 5.33 -19.37
CA PHE A 17 1.99 5.86 -18.40
C PHE A 17 1.99 7.38 -18.27
N GLY A 18 2.93 8.08 -18.91
CA GLY A 18 2.98 9.55 -18.90
C GLY A 18 3.14 10.11 -17.48
N ILE A 19 4.25 9.80 -16.81
CA ILE A 19 4.54 10.35 -15.49
C ILE A 19 4.57 11.87 -15.59
N GLU A 20 3.68 12.55 -14.84
CA GLU A 20 3.62 14.00 -14.76
C GLU A 20 4.99 14.54 -14.31
N LYS A 21 5.59 15.39 -15.16
CA LYS A 21 6.91 16.00 -14.89
C LYS A 21 6.82 17.21 -13.98
N GLU A 22 5.64 17.81 -13.91
CA GLU A 22 5.39 18.95 -13.04
C GLU A 22 5.26 18.47 -11.60
N PRO A 23 5.94 19.12 -10.63
CA PRO A 23 5.86 18.71 -9.25
C PRO A 23 4.43 18.88 -8.75
N GLN A 24 3.82 17.77 -8.34
CA GLN A 24 2.48 17.77 -7.78
C GLN A 24 2.46 18.55 -6.47
N LYS A 25 1.27 18.93 -6.01
CA LYS A 25 1.08 19.67 -4.73
C LYS A 25 1.81 18.98 -3.57
N LEU A 26 1.80 17.64 -3.53
CA LEU A 26 2.54 16.83 -2.57
C LEU A 26 4.06 16.91 -2.74
N ASP A 27 4.56 16.92 -3.97
CA ASP A 27 5.99 17.07 -4.26
C ASP A 27 6.50 18.44 -3.81
N GLN A 28 5.69 19.49 -3.98
CA GLN A 28 5.99 20.83 -3.49
C GLN A 28 6.06 20.87 -1.96
N ILE A 29 5.19 20.13 -1.27
CA ILE A 29 5.21 19.99 0.20
C ILE A 29 6.43 19.19 0.67
N LEU A 30 6.88 18.19 -0.08
CA LEU A 30 8.09 17.42 0.22
C LEU A 30 9.36 18.24 -0.03
N MET A 31 9.41 18.98 -1.15
CA MET A 31 10.62 19.65 -1.65
C MET A 31 10.76 21.11 -1.21
N GLY A 32 9.72 21.72 -0.63
CA GLY A 32 9.77 23.09 -0.12
C GLY A 32 10.92 23.31 0.88
N LYS A 33 11.48 24.52 0.86
CA LYS A 33 12.70 24.85 1.65
C LYS A 33 12.43 25.73 2.87
N GLU A 34 11.26 26.38 2.92
CA GLU A 34 11.02 27.51 3.82
C GLU A 34 10.60 27.09 5.24
N GLU A 35 9.95 25.94 5.40
CA GLU A 35 9.48 25.42 6.69
C GLU A 35 9.91 23.96 6.92
N LYS A 36 9.90 23.52 8.19
CA LYS A 36 10.11 22.10 8.53
C LYS A 36 9.03 21.24 7.84
N PHE A 37 9.43 20.09 7.29
CA PHE A 37 8.53 19.20 6.57
C PHE A 37 7.26 18.86 7.35
N ILE A 38 7.39 18.57 8.66
CA ILE A 38 6.27 18.23 9.53
C ILE A 38 5.21 19.34 9.57
N THR A 39 5.64 20.60 9.64
CA THR A 39 4.73 21.75 9.68
C THR A 39 3.97 21.90 8.37
N ARG A 40 4.65 21.76 7.22
CA ARG A 40 4.02 21.81 5.89
C ARG A 40 3.04 20.65 5.67
N ALA A 41 3.44 19.45 6.07
CA ALA A 41 2.57 18.27 6.00
C ALA A 41 1.34 18.45 6.89
N TYR A 42 1.50 18.95 8.11
CA TYR A 42 0.39 19.22 9.02
C TYR A 42 -0.56 20.28 8.45
N ASN A 43 -0.05 21.42 7.98
CA ASN A 43 -0.88 22.48 7.41
C ASN A 43 -1.63 21.99 6.16
N TYR A 44 -1.00 21.18 5.31
CA TYR A 44 -1.67 20.61 4.15
C TYR A 44 -2.79 19.64 4.52
N LEU A 45 -2.54 18.73 5.47
CA LEU A 45 -3.57 17.81 5.96
C LEU A 45 -4.72 18.57 6.64
N PHE A 46 -4.41 19.59 7.42
CA PHE A 46 -5.38 20.46 8.06
C PHE A 46 -6.25 21.19 7.03
N HIS A 47 -5.66 21.70 5.94
CA HIS A 47 -6.41 22.31 4.84
C HIS A 47 -7.33 21.31 4.13
N ILE A 48 -6.89 20.07 3.89
CA ILE A 48 -7.73 19.02 3.31
C ILE A 48 -8.88 18.65 4.25
N GLU A 49 -8.62 18.56 5.55
CA GLU A 49 -9.64 18.21 6.54
C GLU A 49 -10.68 19.34 6.72
N MET A 50 -10.27 20.59 6.48
CA MET A 50 -11.14 21.77 6.53
C MET A 50 -11.84 22.08 5.20
N GLU A 51 -11.35 21.57 4.07
CA GLU A 51 -12.08 21.59 2.81
C GLU A 51 -13.26 20.62 2.90
N GLU A 52 -14.45 21.14 3.24
CA GLU A 52 -15.71 20.42 3.07
C GLU A 52 -15.94 20.13 1.58
N GLU A 53 -15.38 19.03 1.07
CA GLU A 53 -15.77 18.50 -0.23
C GLU A 53 -17.20 17.96 -0.11
N VAL A 54 -18.17 18.81 -0.46
CA VAL A 54 -19.61 18.47 -0.54
C VAL A 54 -19.83 17.28 -1.50
N VAL A 55 -18.97 17.12 -2.52
CA VAL A 55 -19.01 15.99 -3.46
C VAL A 55 -17.60 15.55 -3.82
N LYS A 56 -17.19 14.37 -3.33
CA LYS A 56 -15.89 13.75 -3.68
C LYS A 56 -15.94 13.23 -5.13
N GLY A 57 -14.84 13.31 -5.88
CA GLY A 57 -14.75 12.76 -7.26
C GLY A 57 -15.30 11.34 -7.44
N PRO A 58 -15.06 10.39 -6.50
CA PRO A 58 -15.67 9.07 -6.53
C PRO A 58 -17.20 9.04 -6.44
N MET A 59 -17.82 10.01 -5.77
CA MET A 59 -19.29 10.12 -5.67
C MET A 59 -19.90 10.53 -7.01
N ILE A 60 -19.20 11.34 -7.80
CA ILE A 60 -19.60 11.68 -9.17
C ILE A 60 -19.55 10.43 -10.05
N ALA A 61 -18.45 9.68 -9.99
CA ALA A 61 -18.31 8.43 -10.74
C ALA A 61 -19.38 7.40 -10.32
N TRP A 62 -19.72 7.32 -9.03
CA TRP A 62 -20.82 6.51 -8.53
C TRP A 62 -22.15 6.92 -9.14
N ALA A 63 -22.49 8.21 -9.11
CA ALA A 63 -23.74 8.71 -9.69
C ALA A 63 -23.85 8.40 -11.19
N GLN A 64 -22.74 8.51 -11.93
CA GLN A 64 -22.68 8.17 -13.36
C GLN A 64 -22.87 6.66 -13.61
N ASN A 65 -22.20 5.80 -12.82
CA ASN A 65 -22.21 4.36 -13.04
C ASN A 65 -23.49 3.68 -12.53
N VAL A 66 -24.02 4.15 -11.41
CA VAL A 66 -25.17 3.54 -10.71
C VAL A 66 -26.48 4.25 -11.06
N GLY A 67 -26.41 5.48 -11.60
CA GLY A 67 -27.59 6.29 -11.93
C GLY A 67 -28.29 6.91 -10.72
N HIS A 68 -27.66 6.86 -9.55
CA HIS A 68 -28.21 7.36 -8.30
C HIS A 68 -27.17 8.14 -7.50
N ASN A 69 -27.56 9.33 -7.03
CA ASN A 69 -26.72 10.11 -6.12
C ASN A 69 -26.66 9.46 -4.74
N ILE A 70 -25.53 9.62 -4.07
CA ILE A 70 -25.29 9.16 -2.70
C ILE A 70 -24.91 10.35 -1.82
N GLN A 71 -25.46 10.41 -0.61
CA GLN A 71 -25.10 11.42 0.38
C GLN A 71 -23.72 11.13 0.97
N LEU A 72 -23.00 12.17 1.40
CA LEU A 72 -21.63 12.03 1.89
C LEU A 72 -21.57 11.13 3.13
N GLU A 73 -22.53 11.26 4.06
CA GLU A 73 -22.57 10.48 5.29
C GLU A 73 -22.78 8.98 5.01
N ASP A 74 -23.61 8.66 4.02
CA ASP A 74 -23.88 7.28 3.63
C ASP A 74 -22.70 6.68 2.88
N TRP A 75 -22.04 7.47 2.03
CA TRP A 75 -20.78 7.11 1.38
C TRP A 75 -19.70 6.77 2.41
N GLU A 76 -19.51 7.62 3.41
CA GLU A 76 -18.49 7.43 4.46
C GLU A 76 -18.80 6.24 5.37
N LYS A 77 -20.06 6.01 5.72
CA LYS A 77 -20.49 4.81 6.45
C LYS A 77 -20.21 3.54 5.66
N MET A 78 -20.54 3.54 4.36
CA MET A 78 -20.27 2.40 3.48
C MET A 78 -18.77 2.14 3.35
N TRP A 79 -17.99 3.19 3.12
CA TRP A 79 -16.53 3.10 3.01
C TRP A 79 -15.90 2.57 4.28
N THR A 80 -16.27 3.10 5.45
CA THR A 80 -15.75 2.65 6.74
C THR A 80 -16.08 1.17 7.01
N LYS A 81 -17.30 0.72 6.68
CA LYS A 81 -17.68 -0.70 6.80
C LYS A 81 -16.88 -1.57 5.84
N ASN A 82 -16.74 -1.18 4.59
CA ASN A 82 -16.00 -1.93 3.58
C ASN A 82 -14.50 -1.99 3.90
N CYS A 83 -13.89 -0.92 4.37
CA CYS A 83 -12.51 -0.92 4.87
C CYS A 83 -12.32 -1.94 6.00
N LYS A 84 -13.26 -2.00 6.97
CA LYS A 84 -13.21 -3.02 8.05
C LYS A 84 -13.33 -4.44 7.51
N LEU A 85 -14.20 -4.68 6.52
CA LEU A 85 -14.35 -5.99 5.88
C LEU A 85 -13.10 -6.39 5.11
N MET A 86 -12.51 -5.47 4.35
CA MET A 86 -11.26 -5.68 3.61
C MET A 86 -10.11 -6.00 4.56
N LEU A 87 -9.94 -5.23 5.64
CA LEU A 87 -8.94 -5.49 6.67
C LEU A 87 -9.16 -6.85 7.35
N SER A 88 -10.42 -7.19 7.67
CA SER A 88 -10.75 -8.50 8.25
C SER A 88 -10.41 -9.65 7.29
N THR A 89 -10.66 -9.48 6.00
CA THR A 89 -10.38 -10.48 4.96
C THR A 89 -8.87 -10.64 4.78
N ALA A 90 -8.13 -9.54 4.62
CA ALA A 90 -6.67 -9.56 4.53
C ALA A 90 -6.03 -10.20 5.78
N TYR A 91 -6.53 -9.90 6.98
CA TYR A 91 -6.05 -10.52 8.21
C TYR A 91 -6.33 -12.03 8.25
N LYS A 92 -7.51 -12.47 7.83
CA LYS A 92 -7.86 -13.90 7.72
C LYS A 92 -6.95 -14.60 6.71
N GLU A 93 -6.70 -14.01 5.55
CA GLU A 93 -5.80 -14.55 4.53
C GLU A 93 -4.39 -14.71 5.09
N ILE A 94 -3.81 -13.66 5.70
CA ILE A 94 -2.46 -13.73 6.31
C ILE A 94 -2.39 -14.82 7.39
N LYS A 95 -3.42 -14.93 8.25
CA LYS A 95 -3.47 -15.97 9.28
C LYS A 95 -3.56 -17.38 8.69
N MET A 96 -4.30 -17.55 7.60
CA MET A 96 -4.36 -18.80 6.87
C MET A 96 -3.01 -19.13 6.26
N PHE A 97 -2.39 -18.21 5.51
CA PHE A 97 -1.05 -18.41 4.94
C PHE A 97 -0.02 -18.78 6.01
N TYR A 98 0.00 -18.10 7.17
CA TYR A 98 0.90 -18.45 8.26
C TYR A 98 0.62 -19.83 8.87
N LYS A 99 -0.64 -20.28 8.88
CA LYS A 99 -1.01 -21.61 9.39
C LYS A 99 -0.63 -22.73 8.43
N TRP A 100 -0.89 -22.55 7.13
CA TRP A 100 -0.70 -23.55 6.09
C TRP A 100 0.75 -23.60 5.57
N HIS A 101 1.46 -22.47 5.59
CA HIS A 101 2.84 -22.42 5.13
C HIS A 101 3.81 -22.85 6.25
N LEU A 102 4.31 -24.08 6.14
CA LEU A 102 5.34 -24.61 7.02
C LEU A 102 6.73 -24.19 6.52
N THR A 103 7.33 -23.21 7.20
CA THR A 103 8.67 -22.73 6.85
C THR A 103 9.74 -23.73 7.29
N PRO A 104 10.93 -23.74 6.65
CA PRO A 104 12.03 -24.64 7.03
C PRO A 104 12.39 -24.57 8.52
N ALA A 105 12.43 -23.35 9.09
CA ALA A 105 12.69 -23.16 10.51
C ALA A 105 11.59 -23.78 11.40
N ARG A 106 10.33 -23.76 10.95
CA ARG A 106 9.21 -24.37 11.68
C ARG A 106 9.20 -25.90 11.53
N LEU A 107 9.58 -26.40 10.36
CA LEU A 107 9.72 -27.84 10.11
C LEU A 107 10.86 -28.45 10.94
N ALA A 108 12.00 -27.76 11.05
CA ALA A 108 13.12 -28.18 11.89
C ALA A 108 12.77 -28.30 13.39
N ARG A 109 11.75 -27.55 13.86
CA ARG A 109 11.22 -27.72 15.23
C ARG A 109 10.35 -28.96 15.41
N ILE A 110 9.67 -29.40 14.35
CA ILE A 110 8.81 -30.60 14.36
C ILE A 110 9.65 -31.86 14.13
N TYR A 111 10.64 -31.76 13.24
CA TYR A 111 11.51 -32.85 12.83
C TYR A 111 12.98 -32.50 13.13
N PRO A 112 13.57 -33.06 14.20
CA PRO A 112 14.93 -32.70 14.65
C PRO A 112 16.03 -32.91 13.62
N ASN A 113 15.82 -33.81 12.65
CA ASN A 113 16.80 -34.14 11.60
C ASN A 113 16.68 -33.23 10.37
N MET A 114 15.78 -32.24 10.38
CA MET A 114 15.52 -31.38 9.24
C MET A 114 16.26 -30.05 9.38
N ASN A 115 16.81 -29.57 8.26
CA ASN A 115 17.56 -28.31 8.24
C ASN A 115 16.62 -27.09 8.36
N SER A 116 16.93 -26.16 9.27
CA SER A 116 16.20 -24.89 9.46
C SER A 116 16.47 -23.85 8.37
N HIS A 117 17.51 -24.02 7.55
CA HIS A 117 17.92 -23.05 6.54
C HIS A 117 16.90 -22.87 5.41
N CYS A 118 16.86 -21.66 4.87
CA CYS A 118 15.99 -21.27 3.77
C CYS A 118 16.23 -22.13 2.51
N TRP A 119 15.15 -22.57 1.87
CA TRP A 119 15.26 -23.37 0.64
C TRP A 119 15.88 -22.61 -0.54
N LYS A 120 15.75 -21.28 -0.58
CA LYS A 120 16.29 -20.44 -1.66
C LYS A 120 17.78 -20.15 -1.46
N CYS A 121 18.14 -19.55 -0.34
CA CYS A 121 19.52 -19.09 -0.12
C CYS A 121 20.41 -20.13 0.57
N LYS A 122 19.83 -21.08 1.32
CA LYS A 122 20.53 -22.11 2.12
C LYS A 122 21.51 -21.57 3.17
N LEU A 123 21.52 -20.27 3.43
CA LEU A 123 22.50 -19.59 4.30
C LEU A 123 21.89 -19.05 5.60
N VAL A 124 20.65 -18.59 5.56
CA VAL A 124 19.93 -18.03 6.71
C VAL A 124 18.75 -18.94 7.04
N ASP A 125 18.34 -18.96 8.31
CA ASP A 125 17.13 -19.68 8.73
C ASP A 125 15.91 -19.27 7.88
N GLY A 126 15.20 -20.28 7.39
CA GLY A 126 13.96 -20.16 6.63
C GLY A 126 12.80 -19.75 7.53
N THR A 127 12.85 -18.52 8.04
CA THR A 127 11.73 -17.89 8.75
C THR A 127 10.70 -17.39 7.74
N TYR A 128 9.48 -17.10 8.22
CA TYR A 128 8.42 -16.57 7.36
C TYR A 128 8.86 -15.24 6.70
N TYR A 129 9.44 -14.32 7.48
CA TYR A 129 9.90 -13.04 6.95
C TYR A 129 10.97 -13.21 5.87
N HIS A 130 11.97 -14.07 6.11
CA HIS A 130 13.08 -14.27 5.16
C HIS A 130 12.68 -15.01 3.88
N MET A 131 11.58 -15.77 3.87
CA MET A 131 11.13 -16.46 2.65
C MET A 131 10.32 -15.55 1.72
N TRP A 132 9.68 -14.53 2.28
CA TRP A 132 8.74 -13.64 1.60
C TRP A 132 9.34 -12.27 1.25
N TRP A 133 10.43 -11.86 1.91
CA TRP A 133 11.23 -10.67 1.62
C TRP A 133 12.68 -11.06 1.34
#